data_AF-V1CQQ7-F1
#
_entry.id   AF-V1CQQ7-F1
#
_cell.length_a   1.000
_cell.length_b   1.000
_cell.length_c   1.000
_cell.angle_alpha   90.00
_cell.angle_beta   90.00
_cell.angle_gamma   90.00
#
_symmetry.space_group_name_H-M   'P 1'
#
loop_
_entity.id
_entity.type
_entity.pdbx_description
1 polymer ?
#
loop_
_entity_poly.entity_id
_entity_poly.type
_entity_poly.pdbx_seq_one_letter_code
_entity_poly.pdbx_strand_id
1 'polypeptide(L)'
;MIGFYNYTVILTYMSLISSSLGMIFAVNYRFKLALLCLALSGLFDMFDGKVARMKKNRTDDEKSFGIQLDSLCDAICFGAFPILLSYLMGLQGPFGIAILLFYITAGVIRLGYFNVMEIKRQEETSENRKYYSGLPITSISVILPLVSMLTGLVDYNYFPAVLHFTMLATGILFIVNFKMPKPKNTTLGILIAIVAISLLKIFHVF
;
A
#
# COMPACT_ATOMS: atom_id res chain seq x y z
N MET A 1 15.63 -21.70 13.75
CA MET A 1 14.38 -20.90 13.77
C MET A 1 13.63 -21.16 12.47
N ILE A 2 12.30 -21.19 12.50
CA ILE A 2 11.48 -21.25 11.29
C ILE A 2 11.44 -19.83 10.68
N GLY A 3 11.71 -19.71 9.38
CA GLY A 3 11.67 -18.44 8.62
C GLY A 3 13.06 -17.88 8.25
N PHE A 4 13.05 -16.91 7.33
CA PHE A 4 14.22 -16.15 6.91
C PHE A 4 14.22 -14.76 7.55
N TYR A 5 15.40 -14.26 7.95
CA TYR A 5 15.54 -12.99 8.68
C TYR A 5 16.61 -12.09 8.05
N ASN A 6 16.88 -12.27 6.77
CA ASN A 6 17.87 -11.49 6.06
C ASN A 6 17.40 -10.04 5.85
N TYR A 7 18.33 -9.15 5.48
CA TYR A 7 18.03 -7.74 5.26
C TYR A 7 17.02 -7.48 4.12
N THR A 8 16.71 -8.51 3.32
CA THR A 8 15.76 -8.44 2.20
C THR A 8 14.34 -8.84 2.57
N VAL A 9 14.06 -9.20 3.83
CA VAL A 9 12.70 -9.42 4.35
C VAL A 9 12.44 -8.63 5.63
N ILE A 10 13.50 -8.10 6.27
CA ILE A 10 13.36 -7.25 7.46
C ILE A 10 12.56 -5.98 7.17
N LEU A 11 12.66 -5.44 5.96
CA LEU A 11 11.88 -4.28 5.54
C LEU A 11 10.39 -4.64 5.39
N THR A 12 10.07 -5.82 4.87
CA THR A 12 8.70 -6.35 4.88
C THR A 12 8.16 -6.48 6.31
N TYR A 13 8.97 -7.01 7.23
CA TYR A 13 8.58 -7.10 8.65
C TYR A 13 8.39 -5.72 9.29
N MET A 14 9.24 -4.74 9.00
CA MET A 14 9.09 -3.37 9.48
C MET A 14 7.81 -2.71 8.92
N SER A 15 7.47 -2.96 7.66
CA SER A 15 6.21 -2.54 7.03
C SER A 15 5.00 -3.10 7.79
N LEU A 16 5.02 -4.40 8.08
CA LEU A 16 3.95 -5.08 8.83
C LEU A 16 3.81 -4.53 10.26
N ILE A 17 4.93 -4.34 10.97
CA ILE A 17 4.93 -3.78 12.33
C ILE A 17 4.38 -2.35 12.31
N SER A 18 4.82 -1.52 11.35
CA SER A 18 4.34 -0.14 11.21
C SER A 18 2.84 -0.10 10.97
N SER A 19 2.33 -0.92 10.05
CA SER A 19 0.90 -1.01 9.73
C SER A 19 0.07 -1.52 10.91
N SER A 20 0.58 -2.51 11.65
CA SER A 20 -0.08 -3.06 12.84
C SER A 20 -0.19 -2.01 13.95
N LEU A 21 0.88 -1.24 14.20
CA LEU A 21 0.82 -0.09 15.12
C LEU A 21 -0.15 0.98 14.62
N GLY A 22 -0.17 1.24 13.31
CA GLY A 22 -1.11 2.15 12.66
C GLY A 22 -2.58 1.74 12.86
N MET A 23 -2.89 0.45 12.74
CA MET A 23 -4.22 -0.10 13.02
C MET A 23 -4.61 0.10 14.49
N ILE A 24 -3.69 -0.14 15.42
CA ILE A 24 -3.92 0.13 16.86
C ILE A 24 -4.21 1.63 17.07
N PHE A 25 -3.44 2.52 16.47
CA PHE A 25 -3.70 3.97 16.56
C PHE A 25 -5.06 4.34 15.94
N ALA A 26 -5.45 3.73 14.83
CA ALA A 26 -6.74 3.97 14.18
C ALA A 26 -7.91 3.61 15.11
N VAL A 27 -7.87 2.42 15.74
CA VAL A 27 -8.90 1.98 16.70
C VAL A 27 -8.99 2.90 17.91
N ASN A 28 -7.87 3.50 18.32
CA ASN A 28 -7.83 4.51 19.37
C ASN A 28 -8.18 5.93 18.87
N TYR A 29 -8.77 6.05 17.67
CA TYR A 29 -9.14 7.32 17.02
C TYR A 29 -7.98 8.31 16.82
N ARG A 30 -6.74 7.83 16.87
CA ARG A 30 -5.52 8.62 16.60
C ARG A 30 -5.17 8.59 15.11
N PHE A 31 -6.08 9.09 14.28
CA PHE A 31 -5.99 8.99 12.81
C PHE A 31 -4.73 9.61 12.21
N LYS A 32 -4.22 10.71 12.80
CA LYS A 32 -2.96 11.35 12.34
C LYS A 32 -1.76 10.39 12.43
N LEU A 33 -1.65 9.67 13.54
CA LEU A 33 -0.59 8.66 13.73
C LEU A 33 -0.82 7.42 12.87
N ALA A 34 -2.08 7.01 12.69
CA ALA A 34 -2.40 5.91 11.78
C ALA A 34 -1.97 6.21 10.33
N LEU A 35 -2.27 7.42 9.82
CA LEU A 35 -1.84 7.84 8.49
C LEU A 35 -0.33 7.92 8.35
N LEU A 36 0.38 8.37 9.40
CA LEU A 36 1.84 8.36 9.44
C LEU A 36 2.38 6.93 9.34
N CYS A 37 1.83 5.99 10.10
CA CYS A 37 2.20 4.58 10.04
C CYS A 37 1.92 3.97 8.66
N LEU A 38 0.78 4.29 8.04
CA LEU A 38 0.46 3.83 6.69
C LEU A 38 1.48 4.34 5.67
N ALA A 39 1.86 5.62 5.76
CA ALA A 39 2.88 6.21 4.90
C ALA A 39 4.27 5.58 5.12
N LEU A 40 4.66 5.35 6.39
CA LEU A 40 5.93 4.69 6.72
C LEU A 40 5.97 3.24 6.22
N SER A 41 4.86 2.51 6.33
CA SER A 41 4.71 1.17 5.77
C SER A 41 4.94 1.17 4.25
N GLY A 42 4.31 2.10 3.52
CA GLY A 42 4.55 2.29 2.09
C GLY A 42 6.00 2.64 1.75
N LEU A 43 6.67 3.42 2.61
CA LEU A 43 8.07 3.76 2.46
C LEU A 43 8.96 2.50 2.58
N PHE A 44 8.70 1.66 3.59
CA PHE A 44 9.45 0.42 3.78
C PHE A 44 9.28 -0.57 2.64
N ASP A 45 8.05 -0.78 2.16
CA ASP A 45 7.74 -1.62 0.99
C ASP A 45 8.52 -1.17 -0.27
N MET A 46 8.48 0.13 -0.53
CA MET A 46 9.16 0.71 -1.68
C MET A 46 10.69 0.56 -1.63
N PHE A 47 11.28 0.59 -0.43
CA PHE A 47 12.69 0.29 -0.23
C PHE A 47 12.98 -1.21 -0.32
N ASP A 48 12.10 -2.06 0.22
CA ASP A 48 12.26 -3.51 0.19
C ASP A 48 12.41 -4.02 -1.24
N GLY A 49 11.51 -3.60 -2.14
CA GLY A 49 11.60 -3.94 -3.55
C GLY A 49 12.93 -3.54 -4.20
N LYS A 50 13.58 -2.45 -3.76
CA LYS A 50 14.91 -2.04 -4.25
C LYS A 50 16.03 -2.87 -3.65
N VAL A 51 16.01 -3.08 -2.34
CA VAL A 51 17.01 -3.83 -1.59
C VAL A 51 17.01 -5.31 -2.01
N ALA A 52 15.83 -5.90 -2.19
CA ALA A 52 15.62 -7.23 -2.73
C ALA A 52 16.30 -7.45 -4.10
N ARG A 53 16.37 -6.41 -4.95
CA ARG A 53 17.01 -6.46 -6.28
C ARG A 53 18.54 -6.29 -6.24
N MET A 54 19.09 -5.78 -5.13
CA MET A 54 20.53 -5.57 -4.97
C MET A 54 21.26 -6.82 -4.48
N LYS A 55 20.56 -7.77 -3.85
CA LYS A 55 21.15 -9.02 -3.35
C LYS A 55 21.45 -9.98 -4.52
N LYS A 56 22.72 -10.06 -4.91
CA LYS A 56 23.20 -10.94 -6.00
C LYS A 56 23.21 -12.44 -5.64
N ASN A 57 23.24 -12.79 -4.36
CA ASN A 57 23.38 -14.17 -3.87
C ASN A 57 22.17 -14.60 -3.02
N ARG A 58 20.95 -14.57 -3.57
CA ARG A 58 19.77 -15.18 -2.92
C ARG A 58 19.64 -16.63 -3.35
N THR A 59 19.32 -17.52 -2.42
CA THR A 59 18.84 -18.87 -2.79
C THR A 59 17.42 -18.79 -3.34
N ASP A 60 17.02 -19.79 -4.13
CA ASP A 60 15.66 -19.85 -4.70
C ASP A 60 14.58 -19.92 -3.61
N ASP A 61 14.88 -20.59 -2.49
CA ASP A 61 14.01 -20.65 -1.32
C ASP A 61 13.84 -19.27 -0.65
N GLU A 62 14.93 -18.51 -0.48
CA GLU A 62 14.87 -17.15 0.09
C GLU A 62 14.05 -16.20 -0.77
N LYS A 63 14.16 -16.35 -2.10
CA LYS A 63 13.44 -15.53 -3.07
C LYS A 63 11.95 -15.89 -3.06
N SER A 64 11.61 -17.17 -3.11
CA SER A 64 10.23 -17.66 -3.11
C SER A 64 9.51 -17.32 -1.81
N PHE A 65 10.19 -17.50 -0.67
CA PHE A 65 9.67 -17.09 0.63
C PHE A 65 9.43 -15.58 0.70
N GLY A 66 10.41 -14.77 0.23
CA GLY A 66 10.27 -13.31 0.21
C GLY A 66 9.07 -12.84 -0.61
N ILE A 67 8.84 -13.41 -1.80
CA ILE A 67 7.70 -13.07 -2.66
C ILE A 67 6.36 -13.37 -1.96
N GLN A 68 6.25 -14.53 -1.32
CA GLN A 68 5.02 -14.92 -0.61
C GLN A 68 4.79 -14.06 0.63
N LEU A 69 5.84 -13.80 1.40
CA LEU A 69 5.78 -12.96 2.59
C LEU A 69 5.36 -11.52 2.24
N ASP A 70 5.95 -10.95 1.18
CA ASP A 70 5.64 -9.61 0.66
C ASP A 70 4.15 -9.48 0.35
N SER A 71 3.60 -10.45 -0.37
CA SER A 71 2.18 -10.47 -0.75
C SER A 71 1.23 -10.61 0.44
N LEU A 72 1.58 -11.44 1.43
CA LEU A 72 0.81 -11.57 2.66
C LEU A 72 0.85 -10.28 3.49
N CYS A 73 2.02 -9.65 3.58
CA CYS A 73 2.18 -8.38 4.28
C CYS A 73 1.42 -7.27 3.56
N ASP A 74 1.47 -7.20 2.23
CA ASP A 74 0.73 -6.23 1.40
C ASP A 74 -0.79 -6.31 1.62
N ALA A 75 -1.33 -7.54 1.69
CA ALA A 75 -2.76 -7.73 1.96
C ALA A 75 -3.17 -7.16 3.33
N ILE A 76 -2.31 -7.25 4.34
CA ILE A 76 -2.55 -6.70 5.67
C ILE A 76 -2.32 -5.17 5.68
N CYS A 77 -1.18 -4.72 5.17
CA CYS A 77 -0.70 -3.34 5.24
C CYS A 77 -1.49 -2.38 4.34
N PHE A 78 -1.88 -2.83 3.14
CA PHE A 78 -2.51 -2.01 2.11
C PHE A 78 -3.91 -2.50 1.70
N GLY A 79 -4.30 -3.69 2.13
CA GLY A 79 -5.69 -4.17 2.04
C GLY A 79 -6.48 -3.88 3.32
N ALA A 80 -6.16 -4.61 4.40
CA ALA A 80 -6.93 -4.58 5.64
C ALA A 80 -6.81 -3.26 6.40
N PHE A 81 -5.61 -2.70 6.53
CA PHE A 81 -5.41 -1.46 7.29
C PHE A 81 -6.17 -0.26 6.70
N PRO A 82 -6.08 0.04 5.38
CA PRO A 82 -6.89 1.10 4.76
C PRO A 82 -8.39 0.96 4.97
N ILE A 83 -8.91 -0.27 5.00
CA ILE A 83 -10.32 -0.51 5.27
C ILE A 83 -10.68 -0.13 6.69
N LEU A 84 -9.93 -0.63 7.67
CA LEU A 84 -10.16 -0.31 9.07
C LEU A 84 -10.11 1.20 9.30
N LEU A 85 -9.09 1.85 8.74
CA LEU A 85 -8.91 3.29 8.85
C LEU A 85 -10.09 4.05 8.22
N SER A 86 -10.48 3.69 6.99
CA SER A 86 -11.57 4.37 6.28
C SER A 86 -12.94 4.12 6.92
N TYR A 87 -13.18 2.92 7.45
CA TYR A 87 -14.38 2.60 8.21
C TYR A 87 -14.52 3.50 9.43
N LEU A 88 -13.44 3.62 10.23
CA LEU A 88 -13.43 4.46 11.44
C LEU A 88 -13.49 5.95 11.12
N MET A 89 -13.06 6.38 9.93
CA MET A 89 -13.12 7.78 9.47
C MET A 89 -14.48 8.19 8.88
N GLY A 90 -15.42 7.25 8.65
CA GLY A 90 -16.79 7.61 8.26
C GLY A 90 -17.51 6.67 7.29
N LEU A 91 -16.90 5.56 6.84
CA LEU A 91 -17.54 4.61 5.90
C LEU A 91 -18.36 3.53 6.63
N GLN A 92 -19.14 3.90 7.65
CA GLN A 92 -19.86 2.95 8.52
C GLN A 92 -21.21 2.49 7.95
N GLY A 93 -21.76 3.22 6.98
CA GLY A 93 -23.05 2.85 6.37
C GLY A 93 -22.94 1.59 5.49
N PRO A 94 -24.08 0.95 5.15
CA PRO A 94 -24.09 -0.28 4.35
C PRO A 94 -23.42 -0.12 2.98
N PHE A 95 -23.58 1.05 2.35
CA PHE A 95 -22.91 1.39 1.10
C PHE A 95 -21.39 1.53 1.26
N GLY A 96 -20.95 2.17 2.35
CA GLY A 96 -19.52 2.28 2.70
C GLY A 96 -18.90 0.90 2.93
N ILE A 97 -19.56 0.04 3.70
CA ILE A 97 -19.13 -1.35 3.93
C ILE A 97 -19.01 -2.11 2.61
N ALA A 98 -19.99 -2.00 1.71
CA ALA A 98 -19.92 -2.66 0.40
C ALA A 98 -18.69 -2.21 -0.42
N ILE A 99 -18.37 -0.91 -0.42
CA ILE A 99 -17.16 -0.38 -1.08
C ILE A 99 -15.89 -0.92 -0.42
N LEU A 100 -15.84 -0.98 0.90
CA LEU A 100 -14.69 -1.50 1.64
C LEU A 100 -14.46 -2.98 1.35
N LEU A 101 -15.52 -3.79 1.32
CA LEU A 101 -15.45 -5.20 0.96
C LEU A 101 -14.97 -5.38 -0.49
N PHE A 102 -15.51 -4.58 -1.42
CA PHE A 102 -15.04 -4.57 -2.80
C PHE A 102 -13.55 -4.22 -2.90
N TYR A 103 -13.09 -3.20 -2.17
CA TYR A 103 -11.70 -2.76 -2.17
C TYR A 103 -10.72 -3.87 -1.75
N ILE A 104 -10.95 -4.58 -0.64
CA ILE A 104 -10.06 -5.68 -0.22
C ILE A 104 -10.12 -6.85 -1.17
N THR A 105 -11.30 -7.22 -1.67
CA THR A 105 -11.42 -8.29 -2.65
C THR A 105 -10.65 -7.95 -3.93
N ALA A 106 -10.78 -6.72 -4.44
CA ALA A 106 -10.03 -6.24 -5.60
C ALA A 106 -8.50 -6.24 -5.34
N GLY A 107 -8.07 -5.81 -4.14
CA GLY A 107 -6.67 -5.84 -3.73
C GLY A 107 -6.08 -7.25 -3.67
N VAL A 108 -6.81 -8.22 -3.10
CA VAL A 108 -6.37 -9.62 -3.02
C VAL A 108 -6.35 -10.28 -4.40
N ILE A 109 -7.37 -10.05 -5.24
CA ILE A 109 -7.38 -10.52 -6.64
C ILE A 109 -6.15 -10.01 -7.39
N ARG A 110 -5.83 -8.73 -7.22
CA ARG A 110 -4.64 -8.11 -7.80
C ARG A 110 -3.37 -8.85 -7.35
N LEU A 111 -3.16 -8.98 -6.04
CA LEU A 111 -1.98 -9.65 -5.48
C LEU A 111 -1.83 -11.07 -6.02
N GLY A 112 -2.91 -11.85 -5.99
CA GLY A 112 -2.92 -13.22 -6.52
C GLY A 112 -2.60 -13.28 -8.02
N TYR A 113 -3.20 -12.42 -8.83
CA TYR A 113 -2.93 -12.36 -10.27
C TYR A 113 -1.46 -12.03 -10.54
N PHE A 114 -0.89 -11.01 -9.89
CA PHE A 114 0.50 -10.63 -10.11
C PHE A 114 1.49 -11.68 -9.62
N ASN A 115 1.21 -12.38 -8.51
CA ASN A 115 2.05 -13.47 -8.03
C ASN A 115 2.11 -14.63 -9.03
N VAL A 116 0.96 -15.09 -9.52
CA VAL A 116 0.92 -16.20 -10.49
C VAL A 116 1.56 -15.81 -11.82
N MET A 117 1.29 -14.60 -12.31
CA MET A 117 1.90 -14.11 -13.56
C MET A 117 3.42 -13.93 -13.43
N GLU A 118 3.93 -13.55 -12.25
CA GLU A 118 5.36 -13.41 -12.02
C GLU A 118 6.07 -14.77 -11.98
N ILE A 119 5.43 -15.81 -11.42
CA ILE A 119 5.95 -17.19 -11.44
C ILE A 119 6.06 -17.69 -12.90
N LYS A 120 4.96 -17.64 -13.67
CA LYS A 120 4.94 -18.06 -15.08
C LYS A 120 6.00 -17.33 -15.92
N ARG A 121 6.19 -16.03 -15.68
CA ARG A 121 7.22 -15.25 -16.37
C ARG A 121 8.63 -15.73 -16.06
N GLN A 122 8.93 -16.04 -14.79
CA GLN A 122 10.26 -16.50 -14.40
C GLN A 122 10.60 -17.85 -15.06
N GLU A 123 9.59 -18.65 -15.39
CA GLU A 123 9.72 -19.87 -16.17
C GLU A 123 9.92 -19.59 -17.68
N GLU A 124 9.32 -18.52 -18.22
CA GLU A 124 9.32 -18.22 -19.65
C GLU A 124 10.45 -17.29 -20.15
N THR A 125 10.91 -16.30 -19.38
CA THR A 125 11.90 -15.30 -19.90
C THR A 125 12.70 -14.57 -18.80
N SER A 126 14.01 -14.39 -19.04
CA SER A 126 14.94 -13.69 -18.12
C SER A 126 15.01 -12.15 -18.31
N GLU A 127 14.28 -11.57 -19.26
CA GLU A 127 14.34 -10.12 -19.54
C GLU A 127 13.63 -9.25 -18.49
N ASN A 128 14.15 -8.04 -18.27
CA ASN A 128 13.59 -7.05 -17.33
C ASN A 128 12.38 -6.31 -17.93
N ARG A 129 11.24 -6.23 -17.20
CA ARG A 129 10.06 -5.44 -17.62
C ARG A 129 10.39 -3.95 -17.80
N LYS A 130 9.85 -3.35 -18.88
CA LYS A 130 9.74 -1.89 -19.08
C LYS A 130 8.42 -1.28 -18.55
N TYR A 131 7.37 -2.07 -18.30
CA TYR A 131 6.02 -1.59 -17.93
C TYR A 131 5.36 -2.44 -16.82
N TYR A 132 4.56 -1.81 -15.95
CA TYR A 132 3.66 -2.48 -15.00
C TYR A 132 2.22 -2.49 -15.56
N SER A 133 1.42 -3.49 -15.18
CA SER A 133 -0.03 -3.46 -15.41
C SER A 133 -0.75 -3.01 -14.13
N GLY A 134 -1.65 -2.04 -14.26
CA GLY A 134 -2.51 -1.55 -13.18
C GLY A 134 -1.79 -0.81 -12.02
N LEU A 135 -2.58 -0.29 -11.09
CA LEU A 135 -2.10 0.52 -9.95
C LEU A 135 -1.65 -0.37 -8.76
N PRO A 136 -0.38 -0.33 -8.30
CA PRO A 136 0.08 -1.12 -7.14
C PRO A 136 -0.80 -0.95 -5.90
N ILE A 137 -1.04 -2.01 -5.15
CA ILE A 137 -1.86 -1.95 -3.92
C ILE A 137 -1.26 -0.95 -2.91
N THR A 138 0.07 -0.89 -2.88
CA THR A 138 0.89 0.01 -2.06
C THR A 138 0.62 1.50 -2.33
N SER A 139 0.00 1.85 -3.47
CA SER A 139 -0.36 3.23 -3.81
C SER A 139 -1.33 3.86 -2.81
N ILE A 140 -2.11 3.05 -2.10
CA ILE A 140 -3.03 3.55 -1.05
C ILE A 140 -2.27 4.26 0.09
N SER A 141 -1.01 3.90 0.33
CA SER A 141 -0.15 4.53 1.33
C SER A 141 0.18 5.99 1.03
N VAL A 142 -0.02 6.40 -0.22
CA VAL A 142 0.12 7.78 -0.68
C VAL A 142 -1.24 8.45 -0.81
N ILE A 143 -2.21 7.75 -1.41
CA ILE A 143 -3.54 8.29 -1.70
C ILE A 143 -4.29 8.67 -0.42
N LEU A 144 -4.29 7.84 0.61
CA LEU A 144 -5.05 8.12 1.84
C LEU A 144 -4.50 9.32 2.64
N PRO A 145 -3.18 9.45 2.88
CA PRO A 145 -2.64 10.66 3.48
C PRO A 145 -2.94 11.93 2.68
N LEU A 146 -2.88 11.87 1.35
CA LEU A 146 -3.23 13.00 0.48
C LEU A 146 -4.70 13.40 0.60
N VAL A 147 -5.62 12.44 0.52
CA VAL A 147 -7.05 12.71 0.67
C VAL A 147 -7.37 13.23 2.07
N SER A 148 -6.70 12.70 3.09
CA SER A 148 -6.87 13.15 4.47
C SER A 148 -6.38 14.59 4.69
N MET A 149 -5.41 15.08 3.91
CA MET A 149 -5.01 16.49 3.93
C MET A 149 -6.14 17.42 3.46
N LEU A 150 -7.07 16.94 2.62
CA LEU A 150 -8.20 17.72 2.13
C LEU A 150 -9.27 17.98 3.20
N THR A 151 -9.24 17.27 4.34
CA THR A 151 -10.15 17.52 5.48
C THR A 151 -10.10 18.97 5.99
N GLY A 152 -8.96 19.65 5.86
CA GLY A 152 -8.81 21.05 6.26
C GLY A 152 -9.27 22.06 5.19
N LEU A 153 -9.65 21.59 4.00
CA LEU A 153 -10.05 22.42 2.84
C LEU A 153 -11.50 22.19 2.41
N VAL A 154 -12.05 21.01 2.71
CA VAL A 154 -13.40 20.59 2.31
C VAL A 154 -14.29 20.59 3.55
N ASP A 155 -15.52 21.09 3.42
CA ASP A 155 -16.49 21.02 4.52
C ASP A 155 -16.65 19.58 5.01
N TYR A 156 -16.70 19.42 6.34
CA TYR A 156 -16.75 18.12 7.02
C TYR A 156 -17.86 17.21 6.47
N ASN A 157 -18.97 17.79 6.01
CA ASN A 157 -20.11 17.08 5.44
C ASN A 157 -19.80 16.34 4.13
N TYR A 158 -18.83 16.81 3.34
CA TYR A 158 -18.47 16.16 2.06
C TYR A 158 -17.31 15.18 2.21
N PHE A 159 -16.58 15.20 3.32
CA PHE A 159 -15.42 14.34 3.52
C PHE A 159 -15.73 12.83 3.42
N PRO A 160 -16.82 12.31 4.01
CA PRO A 160 -17.21 10.92 3.80
C PRO A 160 -17.43 10.60 2.32
N ALA A 161 -18.07 11.48 1.55
CA ALA A 161 -18.31 11.25 0.12
C ALA A 161 -17.00 11.15 -0.68
N VAL A 162 -16.01 12.00 -0.36
CA VAL A 162 -14.67 11.93 -0.95
C VAL A 162 -13.98 10.60 -0.62
N LEU A 163 -14.10 10.11 0.62
CA LEU A 163 -13.56 8.81 1.01
C LEU A 163 -14.25 7.64 0.28
N HIS A 164 -15.58 7.65 0.14
CA HIS A 164 -16.32 6.63 -0.62
C HIS A 164 -15.81 6.58 -2.07
N PHE A 165 -15.73 7.74 -2.72
CA PHE A 165 -15.22 7.83 -4.09
C PHE A 165 -13.78 7.34 -4.20
N THR A 166 -12.92 7.76 -3.26
CA THR A 166 -11.50 7.37 -3.25
C THR A 166 -11.33 5.86 -3.14
N MET A 167 -11.98 5.22 -2.16
CA MET A 167 -11.87 3.77 -1.92
C MET A 167 -12.46 2.94 -3.07
N LEU A 168 -13.56 3.39 -3.66
CA LEU A 168 -14.15 2.74 -4.83
C LEU A 168 -13.24 2.87 -6.06
N ALA A 169 -12.74 4.08 -6.33
CA ALA A 169 -11.87 4.35 -7.46
C ALA A 169 -10.55 3.57 -7.36
N THR A 170 -9.93 3.51 -6.17
CA THR A 170 -8.70 2.71 -5.97
C THR A 170 -8.96 1.22 -6.14
N GLY A 171 -10.07 0.69 -5.60
CA GLY A 171 -10.47 -0.71 -5.81
C GLY A 171 -10.63 -1.05 -7.30
N ILE A 172 -11.29 -0.19 -8.08
CA ILE A 172 -11.42 -0.35 -9.54
C ILE A 172 -10.04 -0.32 -10.21
N LEU A 173 -9.19 0.65 -9.86
CA LEU A 173 -7.85 0.79 -10.44
C LEU A 173 -6.91 -0.40 -10.15
N PHE A 174 -7.18 -1.18 -9.09
CA PHE A 174 -6.42 -2.40 -8.81
C PHE A 174 -6.66 -3.50 -9.84
N ILE A 175 -7.89 -3.61 -10.35
CA ILE A 175 -8.32 -4.65 -11.30
C ILE A 175 -8.31 -4.20 -12.77
N VAL A 176 -8.36 -2.88 -13.03
CA VAL A 176 -8.29 -2.35 -14.39
C VAL A 176 -6.89 -2.54 -14.97
N ASN A 177 -6.83 -3.16 -16.15
CA ASN A 177 -5.59 -3.38 -16.88
C ASN A 177 -5.22 -2.14 -17.71
N PHE A 178 -4.49 -1.21 -17.12
CA PHE A 178 -3.83 -0.12 -17.84
C PHE A 178 -2.30 -0.28 -17.78
N LYS A 179 -1.59 0.14 -18.83
CA LYS A 179 -0.12 0.10 -18.87
C LYS A 179 0.43 1.31 -18.11
N MET A 180 1.01 1.07 -16.93
CA MET A 180 1.69 2.10 -16.16
C MET A 180 3.20 2.05 -16.43
N PRO A 181 3.84 3.13 -16.91
CA PRO A 181 5.29 3.18 -17.02
C PRO A 181 5.92 3.09 -15.63
N LYS A 182 7.04 2.36 -15.52
CA LYS A 182 7.77 2.21 -14.26
C LYS A 182 8.20 3.59 -13.73
N PRO A 183 7.81 3.97 -12.49
CA PRO A 183 8.18 5.26 -11.95
C PRO A 183 9.70 5.36 -11.84
N LYS A 184 10.26 6.46 -12.34
CA LYS A 184 11.69 6.77 -12.18
C LYS A 184 11.97 7.14 -10.72
N ASN A 185 13.23 7.05 -10.29
CA ASN A 185 13.64 7.45 -8.94
C ASN A 185 13.27 8.92 -8.61
N THR A 186 13.22 9.80 -9.62
CA THR A 186 12.74 11.17 -9.48
C THR A 186 11.24 11.25 -9.16
N THR A 187 10.40 10.50 -9.88
CA THR A 187 8.96 10.40 -9.59
C THR A 187 8.71 9.86 -8.19
N LEU A 188 9.53 8.91 -7.76
CA LEU A 188 9.47 8.34 -6.42
C LEU A 188 9.82 9.38 -5.34
N GLY A 189 10.89 10.16 -5.55
CA GLY A 189 11.27 11.23 -4.63
C GLY A 189 10.18 12.31 -4.51
N ILE A 190 9.53 12.65 -5.62
CA ILE A 190 8.38 13.57 -5.63
C ILE A 190 7.22 12.99 -4.82
N LEU A 191 6.91 11.69 -4.98
CA LEU A 191 5.84 11.02 -4.25
C LEU A 191 6.09 11.05 -2.73
N ILE A 192 7.32 10.76 -2.30
CA ILE A 192 7.73 10.84 -0.89
C ILE A 192 7.58 12.27 -0.37
N ALA A 193 8.04 13.27 -1.13
CA ALA A 193 7.94 14.66 -0.73
C ALA A 193 6.48 15.11 -0.58
N ILE A 194 5.61 14.73 -1.52
CA ILE A 194 4.17 15.00 -1.49
C ILE A 194 3.52 14.39 -0.24
N VAL A 195 3.84 13.14 0.10
CA VAL A 195 3.34 12.49 1.32
C VAL A 195 3.87 13.17 2.57
N ALA A 196 5.16 13.51 2.61
CA ALA A 196 5.76 14.22 3.74
C ALA A 196 5.10 15.57 3.98
N ILE A 197 4.87 16.37 2.92
CA ILE A 197 4.13 17.64 3.00
C ILE A 197 2.70 17.42 3.51
N SER A 198 2.02 16.39 3.01
CA SER A 198 0.66 16.06 3.44
C SER A 198 0.60 15.75 4.94
N LEU A 199 1.56 14.96 5.43
CA LEU A 199 1.67 14.65 6.85
C LEU A 199 2.00 15.90 7.68
N LEU A 200 2.97 16.72 7.27
CA LEU A 200 3.32 17.96 7.97
C LEU A 200 2.11 18.88 8.15
N LYS A 201 1.27 19.01 7.12
CA LYS A 201 0.02 19.78 7.20
C LYS A 201 -1.01 19.15 8.14
N ILE A 202 -1.18 17.82 8.11
CA ILE A 202 -2.08 17.08 9.03
C ILE A 202 -1.66 17.27 10.50
N PHE A 203 -0.36 17.31 10.77
CA PHE A 203 0.19 17.57 12.11
C PHE A 203 0.18 19.06 12.51
N HIS A 204 -0.34 19.96 11.66
CA HIS A 204 -0.35 21.42 11.88
C HIS A 204 1.05 21.98 12.19
N VAL A 205 2.06 21.46 11.51
CA VAL A 205 3.43 21.96 11.67
C VAL A 205 3.58 23.34 11.01
N PHE A 206 2.68 23.70 10.08
CA PHE A 206 2.55 25.02 9.44
C PHE A 206 1.10 25.27 9.01
#